data_AF-A0A2E9K1L8-F1
#
_entry.id   AF-A0A2E9K1L8-F1
#
_cell.length_a   1.000
_cell.length_b   1.000
_cell.length_c   1.000
_cell.angle_alpha   90.00
_cell.angle_beta   90.00
_cell.angle_gamma   90.00
#
_symmetry.space_group_name_H-M   'P 1'
#
loop_
_entity.id
_entity.type
_entity.pdbx_description
1 polymer ?
#
loop_
_entity_poly.entity_id
_entity_poly.type
_entity_poly.pdbx_seq_one_letter_code
_entity_poly.pdbx_strand_id
1 'polypeptide(L)'
;MKNRDTSSDVVFMATGQFEHLTDTECYVFSHIAFFACQQSPYNRTFKQTTRAICNKVGYSPNAVRSAIRSLIDKRFLKKVERTIVSREDRFTFYDDIAHHLTIGEHEYAKRFAKSLQRAVVETKSKYKGVGGRDITFFPVNVGRLHQETDADAVSGNQSKHVHKALILHAYLYHNHKWNIEKGRRKLSRSVTFLSGMLQWSQNTIRRILNSLKSFSALEFIYEDAAVSVTSMNPILRLKSMAGKLTATLKQKFSGKPKKAPVLQERTAKSNPRLTPAEAAAYLREYQRRT
;
A
#
# COMPACT_ATOMS: atom_id res chain seq x y z
N MET A 1 -16.45 19.22 -13.53
CA MET A 1 -15.51 19.02 -12.41
C MET A 1 -14.11 19.05 -12.99
N LYS A 2 -13.25 20.02 -12.63
CA LYS A 2 -11.85 20.01 -13.09
C LYS A 2 -11.17 18.76 -12.52
N ASN A 3 -10.61 17.92 -13.38
CA ASN A 3 -9.79 16.79 -12.96
C ASN A 3 -8.67 17.34 -12.07
N ARG A 4 -8.74 17.04 -10.77
CA ARG A 4 -7.67 17.36 -9.83
C ARG A 4 -6.43 16.60 -10.32
N ASP A 5 -5.31 17.30 -10.44
CA ASP A 5 -4.04 16.65 -10.70
C ASP A 5 -3.66 15.80 -9.47
N THR A 6 -4.02 14.52 -9.53
CA THR A 6 -3.76 13.53 -8.47
C THR A 6 -2.31 13.03 -8.52
N SER A 7 -1.52 13.41 -9.53
CA SER A 7 -0.15 12.89 -9.73
C SER A 7 0.81 13.19 -8.58
N SER A 8 0.54 14.26 -7.82
CA SER A 8 1.31 14.72 -6.66
C SER A 8 0.72 14.29 -5.32
N ASP A 9 -0.28 13.40 -5.31
CA ASP A 9 -0.91 12.98 -4.08
C ASP A 9 0.04 12.15 -3.20
N VAL A 10 0.17 12.56 -1.93
CA VAL A 10 1.06 11.96 -0.93
C VAL A 10 0.29 11.52 0.30
N VAL A 11 0.74 10.43 0.92
CA VAL A 11 0.35 9.99 2.27
C VAL A 11 1.59 9.93 3.16
N PHE A 12 1.51 10.46 4.37
CA PHE A 12 2.63 10.48 5.33
C PHE A 12 2.60 9.26 6.22
N MET A 13 3.55 8.34 6.03
CA MET A 13 3.64 7.10 6.81
C MET A 13 4.81 7.15 7.77
N ALA A 14 4.78 6.30 8.80
CA ALA A 14 5.85 6.15 9.77
C ALA A 14 6.14 4.67 10.05
N THR A 15 7.39 4.36 10.38
CA THR A 15 7.84 2.98 10.59
C THR A 15 7.14 2.29 11.75
N GLY A 16 6.89 2.99 12.87
CA GLY A 16 6.17 2.43 14.01
C GLY A 16 4.69 2.09 13.77
N GLN A 17 4.10 2.49 12.63
CA GLN A 17 2.70 2.16 12.35
C GLN A 17 2.50 0.66 12.12
N PHE A 18 3.49 0.01 11.50
CA PHE A 18 3.41 -1.39 11.07
C PHE A 18 3.41 -2.39 12.23
N GLU A 19 3.78 -1.95 13.44
CA GLU A 19 3.69 -2.75 14.66
C GLU A 19 2.24 -2.96 15.12
N HIS A 20 1.33 -2.04 14.75
CA HIS A 20 -0.05 -2.05 15.21
C HIS A 20 -1.07 -2.27 14.08
N LEU A 21 -0.69 -1.88 12.86
CA LEU A 21 -1.60 -1.76 11.73
C LEU A 21 -1.08 -2.54 10.51
N THR A 22 -2.02 -3.11 9.76
CA THR A 22 -1.75 -3.68 8.44
C THR A 22 -1.47 -2.58 7.41
N ASP A 23 -0.85 -2.90 6.28
CA ASP A 23 -0.50 -1.90 5.25
C ASP A 23 -1.71 -1.05 4.84
N THR A 24 -2.86 -1.70 4.61
CA THR A 24 -4.10 -1.02 4.22
C THR A 24 -4.60 -0.08 5.32
N GLU A 25 -4.56 -0.53 6.57
CA GLU A 25 -4.90 0.31 7.73
C GLU A 25 -3.94 1.49 7.85
N CYS A 26 -2.63 1.30 7.65
CA CYS A 26 -1.64 2.38 7.70
C CYS A 26 -1.94 3.46 6.65
N TYR A 27 -2.26 3.08 5.41
CA TYR A 27 -2.64 4.04 4.36
C TYR A 27 -3.90 4.84 4.72
N VAL A 28 -4.95 4.14 5.16
CA VAL A 28 -6.24 4.75 5.50
C VAL A 28 -6.09 5.66 6.73
N PHE A 29 -5.43 5.18 7.78
CA PHE A 29 -5.17 5.95 9.00
C PHE A 29 -4.32 7.18 8.71
N SER A 30 -3.22 7.04 7.96
CA SER A 30 -2.33 8.16 7.64
C SER A 30 -3.05 9.26 6.86
N HIS A 31 -3.93 8.90 5.92
CA HIS A 31 -4.77 9.85 5.20
C HIS A 31 -5.73 10.58 6.16
N ILE A 32 -6.48 9.84 6.97
CA ILE A 32 -7.45 10.41 7.92
C ILE A 32 -6.75 11.31 8.95
N ALA A 33 -5.65 10.85 9.52
CA ALA A 33 -4.87 11.56 10.53
C ALA A 33 -4.28 12.86 9.98
N PHE A 34 -3.80 12.87 8.74
CA PHE A 34 -3.31 14.08 8.11
C PHE A 34 -4.36 15.18 8.06
N PHE A 35 -5.59 14.86 7.63
CA PHE A 35 -6.70 15.82 7.61
C PHE A 35 -7.13 16.26 9.01
N ALA A 36 -7.17 15.34 9.98
CA ALA A 36 -7.51 15.66 11.37
C ALA A 36 -6.51 16.62 12.03
N CYS A 37 -5.27 16.70 11.51
CA CYS A 37 -4.18 17.55 12.04
C CYS A 37 -3.98 18.89 11.30
N GLN A 38 -4.71 19.17 10.21
CA GLN A 38 -4.40 20.29 9.31
C GLN A 38 -4.85 21.69 9.77
N GLN A 39 -5.85 21.81 10.65
CA GLN A 39 -6.42 23.10 11.07
C GLN A 39 -6.61 23.17 12.60
N SER A 40 -6.48 24.39 13.16
CA SER A 40 -6.75 24.68 14.57
C SER A 40 -8.23 25.06 14.75
N PRO A 41 -8.94 24.60 15.81
CA PRO A 41 -8.47 23.73 16.88
C PRO A 41 -8.27 22.28 16.44
N TYR A 42 -7.25 21.65 17.00
CA TYR A 42 -6.82 20.29 16.65
C TYR A 42 -7.84 19.23 17.04
N ASN A 43 -7.86 18.11 16.31
CA ASN A 43 -8.88 17.05 16.38
C ASN A 43 -10.19 17.40 15.66
N ARG A 44 -10.09 18.04 14.49
CA ARG A 44 -11.27 18.23 13.63
C ARG A 44 -11.80 16.86 13.20
N THR A 45 -13.11 16.72 13.25
CA THR A 45 -13.82 15.59 12.68
C THR A 45 -13.51 15.51 11.19
N PHE A 46 -12.76 14.48 10.80
CA PHE A 46 -12.56 14.10 9.42
C PHE A 46 -13.91 13.80 8.80
N LYS A 47 -14.19 14.39 7.63
CA LYS A 47 -15.45 14.26 6.91
C LYS A 47 -15.19 14.00 5.44
N GLN A 48 -15.22 12.73 5.03
CA GLN A 48 -15.13 12.34 3.62
C GLN A 48 -15.90 11.04 3.36
N THR A 49 -16.42 10.89 2.14
CA THR A 49 -17.07 9.64 1.70
C THR A 49 -16.03 8.55 1.44
N THR A 50 -16.47 7.28 1.51
CA THR A 50 -15.62 6.13 1.14
C THR A 50 -14.97 6.31 -0.23
N ARG A 51 -15.72 6.84 -1.22
CA ARG A 51 -15.23 7.07 -2.59
C ARG A 51 -14.06 8.05 -2.62
N ALA A 52 -14.14 9.16 -1.88
CA ALA A 52 -13.05 10.13 -1.80
C ALA A 52 -11.78 9.53 -1.19
N ILE A 53 -11.93 8.67 -0.17
CA ILE A 53 -10.81 7.95 0.42
C ILE A 53 -10.21 6.98 -0.60
N CYS A 54 -11.04 6.17 -1.27
CA CYS A 54 -10.59 5.20 -2.29
C CYS A 54 -9.79 5.88 -3.41
N ASN A 55 -10.29 7.02 -3.90
CA ASN A 55 -9.63 7.81 -4.94
C ASN A 55 -8.26 8.34 -4.52
N LYS A 56 -7.97 8.41 -3.23
CA LYS A 56 -6.69 8.90 -2.70
C LYS A 56 -5.73 7.77 -2.36
N VAL A 57 -6.23 6.69 -1.73
CA VAL A 57 -5.39 5.60 -1.25
C VAL A 57 -5.20 4.48 -2.28
N GLY A 58 -6.03 4.40 -3.32
CA GLY A 58 -5.92 3.37 -4.36
C GLY A 58 -6.44 1.98 -3.97
N TYR A 59 -7.22 1.89 -2.88
CA TYR A 59 -7.86 0.65 -2.42
C TYR A 59 -9.35 0.59 -2.81
N SER A 60 -9.88 -0.64 -2.86
CA SER A 60 -11.30 -0.88 -3.11
C SER A 60 -12.19 -0.35 -1.98
N PRO A 61 -13.46 0.01 -2.26
CA PRO A 61 -14.40 0.46 -1.23
C PRO A 61 -14.57 -0.52 -0.08
N ASN A 62 -14.55 -1.83 -0.34
CA ASN A 62 -14.69 -2.85 0.68
C ASN A 62 -13.46 -2.92 1.59
N ALA A 63 -12.25 -2.83 1.01
CA ALA A 63 -11.01 -2.79 1.77
C ALA A 63 -10.95 -1.55 2.66
N VAL A 64 -11.34 -0.38 2.15
CA VAL A 64 -11.39 0.88 2.92
C VAL A 64 -12.41 0.78 4.07
N ARG A 65 -13.64 0.31 3.81
CA ARG A 65 -14.65 0.14 4.89
C ARG A 65 -14.19 -0.84 5.95
N SER A 66 -13.59 -1.95 5.55
CA SER A 66 -13.03 -2.95 6.49
C SER A 66 -11.90 -2.35 7.33
N ALA A 67 -11.00 -1.59 6.70
CA ALA A 67 -9.91 -0.92 7.40
C ALA A 67 -10.43 0.14 8.39
N ILE A 68 -11.45 0.92 8.03
CA ILE A 68 -12.07 1.90 8.94
C ILE A 68 -12.68 1.20 10.16
N ARG A 69 -13.42 0.10 9.96
CA ARG A 69 -13.99 -0.68 11.07
C ARG A 69 -12.90 -1.21 11.99
N SER A 70 -11.89 -1.86 11.43
CA SER A 70 -10.75 -2.37 12.21
C SER A 70 -9.99 -1.27 12.96
N LEU A 71 -9.81 -0.09 12.36
CA LEU A 71 -9.19 1.06 13.02
C LEU A 71 -10.04 1.60 14.19
N ILE A 72 -11.36 1.51 14.11
CA ILE A 72 -12.26 1.85 15.21
C ILE A 72 -12.15 0.79 16.31
N ASP A 73 -12.18 -0.50 15.96
CA ASP A 73 -12.08 -1.61 16.91
C ASP A 73 -10.73 -1.57 17.67
N LYS A 74 -9.63 -1.27 16.98
CA LYS A 74 -8.29 -1.05 17.56
C LYS A 74 -8.15 0.28 18.31
N ARG A 75 -9.21 1.09 18.41
CA ARG A 75 -9.23 2.42 19.05
C ARG A 75 -8.26 3.44 18.44
N PHE A 76 -7.82 3.24 17.19
CA PHE A 76 -7.03 4.22 16.45
C PHE A 76 -7.89 5.39 15.97
N LEU A 77 -9.16 5.13 15.67
CA LEU A 77 -10.14 6.11 15.26
C LEU A 77 -11.38 6.02 16.14
N LYS A 78 -12.06 7.15 16.35
CA LYS A 78 -13.36 7.23 17.03
C LYS A 78 -14.40 7.78 16.06
N LYS A 79 -15.52 7.08 15.94
CA LYS A 79 -16.68 7.58 15.19
C LYS A 79 -17.33 8.69 16.00
N VAL A 80 -17.55 9.83 15.36
CA VAL A 80 -18.29 10.94 15.97
C VAL A 80 -19.73 10.83 15.50
N GLU A 81 -20.64 10.64 16.44
CA GLU A 81 -22.07 10.70 16.16
C GLU A 81 -22.47 12.14 15.83
N ARG A 82 -23.36 12.30 14.86
CA ARG A 82 -23.88 13.61 14.49
C ARG A 82 -24.78 14.13 15.60
N THR A 83 -24.61 15.40 15.95
CA THR A 83 -25.72 16.20 16.46
C THR A 83 -26.71 16.37 15.30
N ILE A 84 -27.84 15.69 15.37
CA ILE A 84 -28.94 15.83 14.43
C ILE A 84 -29.49 17.25 14.61
N VAL A 85 -29.05 18.19 13.79
CA VAL A 85 -29.65 19.53 13.76
C VAL A 85 -30.99 19.38 13.08
N SER A 86 -32.06 19.39 13.87
CA SER A 86 -33.42 19.45 13.36
C SER A 86 -33.66 20.83 12.74
N ARG A 87 -33.68 20.90 11.41
CA ARG A 87 -34.71 21.56 10.60
C ARG A 87 -34.17 22.03 9.24
N GLU A 88 -35.04 21.78 8.26
CA GLU A 88 -35.32 22.59 7.08
C GLU A 88 -34.19 22.75 6.05
N ASP A 89 -34.43 22.11 4.90
CA ASP A 89 -33.91 22.49 3.58
C ASP A 89 -32.39 22.50 3.40
N ARG A 90 -31.85 21.30 3.16
CA ARG A 90 -30.92 21.01 2.07
C ARG A 90 -30.70 19.50 2.01
N PHE A 91 -30.84 18.89 0.83
CA PHE A 91 -30.45 17.50 0.60
C PHE A 91 -28.95 17.32 0.88
N THR A 92 -28.61 16.97 2.12
CA THR A 92 -27.23 16.73 2.55
C THR A 92 -26.79 15.29 2.25
N PHE A 93 -27.05 14.80 1.04
CA PHE A 93 -26.74 13.42 0.62
C PHE A 93 -25.25 13.07 0.79
N TYR A 94 -24.36 14.02 0.47
CA TYR A 94 -22.90 13.85 0.67
C TYR A 94 -22.55 13.60 2.13
N ASP A 95 -23.28 14.29 2.98
CA ASP A 95 -23.10 14.44 4.40
C ASP A 95 -23.59 13.19 5.13
N ASP A 96 -24.66 12.57 4.63
CA ASP A 96 -25.20 11.30 5.13
C ASP A 96 -24.30 10.10 4.80
N ILE A 97 -23.53 10.18 3.71
CA ILE A 97 -22.64 9.11 3.22
C ILE A 97 -21.19 9.32 3.70
N ALA A 98 -20.87 10.48 4.25
CA ALA A 98 -19.54 10.81 4.74
C ALA A 98 -19.23 10.13 6.07
N HIS A 99 -18.01 9.62 6.19
CA HIS A 99 -17.48 9.13 7.47
C HIS A 99 -17.08 10.33 8.32
N HIS A 100 -17.58 10.38 9.55
CA HIS A 100 -17.24 11.39 10.57
C HIS A 100 -16.33 10.74 11.61
N LEU A 101 -15.02 10.96 11.49
CA LEU A 101 -14.00 10.24 12.26
C LEU A 101 -13.07 11.22 12.98
N THR A 102 -12.65 10.87 14.18
CA THR A 102 -11.62 11.60 14.96
C THR A 102 -10.51 10.64 15.38
N ILE A 103 -9.39 11.18 15.86
CA ILE A 103 -8.32 10.36 16.41
C ILE A 103 -8.84 9.66 17.67
N GLY A 104 -8.65 8.35 17.73
CA GLY A 104 -9.09 7.53 18.84
C GLY A 104 -8.16 7.61 20.07
N GLU A 105 -8.39 6.71 21.00
CA GLU A 105 -7.73 6.73 22.31
C GLU A 105 -6.38 6.00 22.34
N HIS A 106 -6.05 5.22 21.30
CA HIS A 106 -4.82 4.44 21.23
C HIS A 106 -3.58 5.33 21.40
N GLU A 107 -2.64 4.90 22.27
CA GLU A 107 -1.47 5.70 22.65
C GLU A 107 -0.61 6.08 21.44
N TYR A 108 -0.31 5.10 20.58
CA TYR A 108 0.43 5.34 19.34
C TYR A 108 -0.32 6.32 18.41
N ALA A 109 -1.65 6.24 18.31
CA ALA A 109 -2.44 7.13 17.45
C ALA A 109 -2.36 8.59 17.93
N LYS A 110 -2.40 8.82 19.25
CA LYS A 110 -2.20 10.15 19.86
C LYS A 110 -0.79 10.68 19.60
N ARG A 111 0.25 9.84 19.81
CA ARG A 111 1.65 10.19 19.55
C ARG A 111 1.88 10.52 18.07
N PHE A 112 1.30 9.73 17.18
CA PHE A 112 1.33 9.94 15.73
C PHE A 112 0.71 11.27 15.35
N ALA A 113 -0.52 11.55 15.82
CA ALA A 113 -1.22 12.80 15.52
C ALA A 113 -0.45 14.02 16.04
N LYS A 114 0.05 13.99 17.28
CA LYS A 114 0.85 15.08 17.86
C LYS A 114 2.14 15.33 17.09
N SER A 115 2.83 14.26 16.68
CA SER A 115 4.07 14.37 15.89
C SER A 115 3.80 14.88 14.48
N LEU A 116 2.71 14.43 13.85
CA LEU A 116 2.31 14.88 12.52
C LEU A 116 1.89 16.35 12.52
N GLN A 117 1.17 16.78 13.55
CA GLN A 117 0.84 18.18 13.78
C GLN A 117 2.11 19.05 13.86
N ARG A 118 3.09 18.65 14.69
CA ARG A 118 4.38 19.36 14.79
C ARG A 118 5.07 19.44 13.43
N ALA A 119 5.13 18.32 12.70
CA ALA A 119 5.73 18.29 11.37
C ALA A 119 5.01 19.25 10.38
N VAL A 120 3.68 19.29 10.40
CA VAL A 120 2.90 20.21 9.54
C VAL A 120 3.14 21.67 9.92
N VAL A 121 3.21 22.01 11.21
CA VAL A 121 3.51 23.37 11.68
C VAL A 121 4.95 23.76 11.31
N GLU A 122 5.93 22.88 11.53
CA GLU A 122 7.34 23.10 11.15
C GLU A 122 7.48 23.38 9.66
N THR A 123 6.75 22.67 8.79
CA THR A 123 6.82 22.91 7.34
C THR A 123 6.26 24.27 6.92
N LYS A 124 5.34 24.85 7.70
CA LYS A 124 4.79 26.19 7.47
C LYS A 124 5.64 27.29 8.10
N SER A 125 6.38 26.99 9.15
CA SER A 125 7.24 27.94 9.86
C SER A 125 8.64 28.04 9.23
N LYS A 126 9.28 29.20 9.33
CA LYS A 126 10.69 29.38 8.91
C LYS A 126 11.70 28.67 9.84
N TYR A 127 11.28 28.24 11.02
CA TYR A 127 12.14 27.61 12.03
C TYR A 127 12.06 26.09 11.94
N LYS A 128 12.95 25.48 11.14
CA LYS A 128 13.09 24.02 11.06
C LYS A 128 13.91 23.51 12.27
N GLY A 129 13.31 22.67 13.11
CA GLY A 129 14.07 21.73 13.94
C GLY A 129 14.37 22.11 15.39
N VAL A 130 13.53 22.91 16.06
CA VAL A 130 13.74 23.22 17.50
C VAL A 130 13.17 22.12 18.42
N GLY A 131 12.33 21.22 17.92
CA GLY A 131 11.79 20.09 18.67
C GLY A 131 12.32 18.75 18.17
N GLY A 132 12.81 17.89 19.07
CA GLY A 132 13.10 16.49 18.75
C GLY A 132 11.88 15.80 18.11
N ARG A 133 12.13 14.94 17.10
CA ARG A 133 11.07 14.19 16.41
C ARG A 133 10.91 12.82 17.05
N ASP A 134 9.81 12.64 17.78
CA ASP A 134 9.43 11.34 18.35
C ASP A 134 9.12 10.30 17.26
N ILE A 135 8.57 10.76 16.13
CA ILE A 135 8.21 9.94 14.99
C ILE A 135 8.75 10.59 13.71
N THR A 136 9.47 9.81 12.90
CA THR A 136 9.93 10.25 11.58
C THR A 136 8.93 9.80 10.51
N PHE A 137 8.39 10.78 9.80
CA PHE A 137 7.47 10.53 8.69
C PHE A 137 8.22 10.51 7.36
N PHE A 138 7.79 9.63 6.47
CA PHE A 138 8.24 9.62 5.08
C PHE A 138 7.03 9.76 4.14
N PRO A 139 7.06 10.70 3.19
CA PRO A 139 5.98 10.88 2.24
C PRO A 139 5.99 9.78 1.18
N VAL A 140 4.87 9.07 1.06
CA VAL A 140 4.61 8.03 0.07
C VAL A 140 3.76 8.61 -1.06
N ASN A 141 4.28 8.58 -2.29
CA ASN A 141 3.60 9.11 -3.48
C ASN A 141 2.52 8.14 -3.97
N VAL A 142 1.28 8.34 -3.50
CA VAL A 142 0.09 7.57 -3.95
C VAL A 142 -0.47 8.07 -5.28
N GLY A 143 -0.16 9.31 -5.66
CA GLY A 143 -0.55 9.87 -6.96
C GLY A 143 -0.02 9.10 -8.17
N ARG A 144 1.06 8.35 -7.97
CA ARG A 144 1.63 7.46 -8.99
C ARG A 144 0.76 6.25 -9.32
N LEU A 145 -0.26 5.96 -8.50
CA LEU A 145 -1.25 4.92 -8.75
C LEU A 145 -2.32 5.35 -9.79
N HIS A 146 -2.43 6.66 -10.08
CA HIS A 146 -3.55 7.24 -10.83
C HIS A 146 -3.17 7.80 -12.21
N GLN A 147 -1.99 7.50 -12.75
CA GLN A 147 -1.62 7.98 -14.09
C GLN A 147 -2.45 7.27 -15.17
N GLU A 148 -3.37 7.99 -15.81
CA GLU A 148 -4.36 7.50 -16.79
C GLU A 148 -3.88 7.53 -18.26
N THR A 149 -2.75 8.17 -18.58
CA THR A 149 -2.43 8.58 -19.96
C THR A 149 -1.60 7.62 -20.81
N ASP A 150 -1.28 6.41 -20.34
CA ASP A 150 -0.65 5.39 -21.18
C ASP A 150 -1.37 4.05 -20.96
N ALA A 151 -1.44 3.20 -21.99
CA ALA A 151 -2.07 1.87 -21.98
C ALA A 151 -1.56 0.90 -20.88
N ASP A 152 -0.56 1.32 -20.10
CA ASP A 152 0.07 0.64 -18.97
C ASP A 152 -0.27 1.24 -17.59
N ALA A 153 -1.20 2.20 -17.54
CA ALA A 153 -1.80 2.68 -16.31
C ALA A 153 -2.28 1.50 -15.47
N VAL A 154 -1.83 1.40 -14.21
CA VAL A 154 -2.36 0.37 -13.31
C VAL A 154 -3.81 0.77 -13.01
N SER A 155 -4.76 0.37 -13.85
CA SER A 155 -6.17 0.68 -13.69
C SER A 155 -6.82 -0.32 -12.74
N GLY A 156 -7.66 0.17 -11.82
CA GLY A 156 -8.40 -0.66 -10.87
C GLY A 156 -7.71 -0.91 -9.52
N ASN A 157 -8.16 -1.97 -8.83
CA ASN A 157 -7.70 -2.31 -7.48
C ASN A 157 -6.21 -2.64 -7.49
N GLN A 158 -5.41 -1.77 -6.88
CA GLN A 158 -3.97 -1.94 -6.81
C GLN A 158 -3.63 -3.12 -5.89
N SER A 159 -2.76 -4.01 -6.36
CA SER A 159 -2.34 -5.14 -5.54
C SER A 159 -1.66 -4.65 -4.25
N LYS A 160 -1.79 -5.42 -3.16
CA LYS A 160 -1.07 -5.16 -1.91
C LYS A 160 0.44 -5.03 -2.14
N HIS A 161 0.97 -5.74 -3.14
CA HIS A 161 2.38 -5.69 -3.52
C HIS A 161 2.83 -4.31 -4.00
N VAL A 162 2.02 -3.61 -4.82
CA VAL A 162 2.35 -2.27 -5.32
C VAL A 162 2.40 -1.26 -4.18
N HIS A 163 1.43 -1.32 -3.26
CA HIS A 163 1.42 -0.49 -2.06
C HIS A 163 2.67 -0.71 -1.18
N LYS A 164 3.03 -1.98 -0.94
CA LYS A 164 4.27 -2.30 -0.22
C LYS A 164 5.51 -1.79 -0.93
N ALA A 165 5.53 -1.84 -2.26
CA ALA A 165 6.63 -1.31 -3.05
C ALA A 165 6.75 0.22 -2.91
N LEU A 166 5.64 0.95 -2.92
CA LEU A 166 5.63 2.39 -2.69
C LEU A 166 6.11 2.76 -1.28
N ILE A 167 5.68 2.02 -0.25
CA ILE A 167 6.15 2.20 1.13
C ILE A 167 7.67 2.03 1.20
N LEU A 168 8.18 0.90 0.70
CA LEU A 168 9.61 0.60 0.79
C LEU A 168 10.45 1.59 -0.03
N HIS A 169 9.99 1.95 -1.24
CA HIS A 169 10.64 2.96 -2.07
C HIS A 169 10.72 4.30 -1.36
N ALA A 170 9.60 4.80 -0.83
CA ALA A 170 9.57 6.07 -0.12
C ALA A 170 10.55 6.08 1.05
N TYR A 171 10.54 5.04 1.88
CA TYR A 171 11.48 4.91 2.99
C TYR A 171 12.94 4.95 2.50
N LEU A 172 13.31 4.13 1.52
CA LEU A 172 14.68 4.06 1.01
C LEU A 172 15.10 5.37 0.34
N TYR A 173 14.21 6.01 -0.41
CA TYR A 173 14.47 7.25 -1.15
C TYR A 173 14.79 8.40 -0.19
N HIS A 174 13.97 8.58 0.85
CA HIS A 174 14.20 9.65 1.83
C HIS A 174 15.44 9.39 2.69
N ASN A 175 15.70 8.15 3.07
CA ASN A 175 16.94 7.81 3.80
C ASN A 175 18.19 7.99 2.92
N HIS A 176 18.12 7.64 1.64
CA HIS A 176 19.23 7.83 0.71
C HIS A 176 19.52 9.32 0.50
N LYS A 177 18.48 10.13 0.28
CA LYS A 177 18.61 11.60 0.18
C LYS A 177 19.23 12.21 1.44
N TRP A 178 18.75 11.81 2.62
CA TRP A 178 19.31 12.27 3.89
C TRP A 178 20.78 11.85 4.08
N ASN A 179 21.15 10.63 3.69
CA ASN A 179 22.54 10.18 3.73
C ASN A 179 23.46 11.03 2.83
N ILE A 180 23.00 11.35 1.61
CA ILE A 180 23.74 12.22 0.68
C ILE A 180 23.93 13.61 1.29
N GLU A 181 22.87 14.20 1.86
CA GLU A 181 22.94 15.51 2.55
C GLU A 181 23.91 15.51 3.75
N LYS A 182 24.17 14.33 4.34
CA LYS A 182 25.13 14.13 5.44
C LYS A 182 26.51 13.65 4.98
N GLY A 183 26.79 13.65 3.68
CA GLY A 183 28.10 13.24 3.12
C GLY A 183 28.36 11.73 3.14
N ARG A 184 27.34 10.90 3.39
CA ARG A 184 27.45 9.43 3.37
C ARG A 184 27.17 8.91 1.96
N ARG A 185 28.09 8.12 1.41
CA ARG A 185 28.05 7.70 -0.01
C ARG A 185 27.08 6.55 -0.33
N LYS A 186 26.76 5.68 0.64
CA LYS A 186 25.91 4.49 0.43
C LYS A 186 24.82 4.38 1.51
N LEU A 187 23.64 3.88 1.15
CA LEU A 187 22.62 3.44 2.09
C LEU A 187 22.63 1.90 2.13
N SER A 188 23.19 1.32 3.19
CA SER A 188 23.17 -0.13 3.40
C SER A 188 22.16 -0.48 4.49
N ARG A 189 21.24 -1.40 4.17
CA ARG A 189 20.23 -1.93 5.11
C ARG A 189 20.11 -3.43 4.91
N SER A 190 20.13 -4.21 5.99
CA SER A 190 19.91 -5.64 5.90
C SER A 190 18.45 -5.96 5.62
N VAL A 191 18.21 -7.10 4.96
CA VAL A 191 16.85 -7.61 4.73
C VAL A 191 16.15 -7.90 6.06
N THR A 192 16.89 -8.36 7.07
CA THR A 192 16.39 -8.62 8.42
C THR A 192 15.91 -7.35 9.10
N PHE A 193 16.67 -6.25 9.00
CA PHE A 193 16.28 -4.95 9.53
C PHE A 193 14.98 -4.45 8.86
N LEU A 194 14.91 -4.49 7.53
CA LEU A 194 13.72 -4.04 6.80
C LEU A 194 12.49 -4.91 7.11
N SER A 195 12.69 -6.21 7.30
CA SER A 195 11.66 -7.17 7.68
C SER A 195 11.08 -6.85 9.07
N GLY A 196 11.93 -6.61 10.07
CA GLY A 196 11.50 -6.22 11.41
C GLY A 196 10.82 -4.84 11.43
N MET A 197 11.38 -3.87 10.73
CA MET A 197 10.83 -2.50 10.68
C MET A 197 9.43 -2.42 10.05
N LEU A 198 9.17 -3.22 9.01
CA LEU A 198 7.89 -3.20 8.28
C LEU A 198 6.94 -4.32 8.69
N GLN A 199 7.37 -5.20 9.62
CA GLN A 199 6.63 -6.40 10.02
C GLN A 199 6.24 -7.29 8.83
N TRP A 200 7.10 -7.35 7.80
CA TRP A 200 6.90 -8.19 6.62
C TRP A 200 7.90 -9.33 6.62
N SER A 201 7.55 -10.46 6.00
CA SER A 201 8.50 -11.55 5.82
C SER A 201 9.72 -11.12 4.99
N GLN A 202 10.90 -11.69 5.26
CA GLN A 202 12.10 -11.43 4.48
C GLN A 202 11.91 -11.74 2.99
N ASN A 203 11.12 -12.77 2.67
CA ASN A 203 10.77 -13.12 1.29
C ASN A 203 9.94 -12.03 0.60
N THR A 204 9.01 -11.41 1.33
CA THR A 204 8.26 -10.25 0.83
C THR A 204 9.19 -9.09 0.52
N ILE A 205 10.14 -8.78 1.41
CA ILE A 205 11.14 -7.71 1.18
C ILE A 205 11.97 -7.99 -0.07
N ARG A 206 12.52 -9.20 -0.22
CA ARG A 206 13.30 -9.59 -1.42
C ARG A 206 12.48 -9.46 -2.70
N ARG A 207 11.23 -9.90 -2.71
CA ARG A 207 10.33 -9.76 -3.86
C ARG A 207 10.08 -8.30 -4.22
N ILE A 208 9.85 -7.45 -3.23
CA ILE A 208 9.62 -6.02 -3.45
C ILE A 208 10.89 -5.34 -3.97
N LEU A 209 12.07 -5.62 -3.41
CA LEU A 209 13.34 -5.09 -3.90
C LEU A 209 13.57 -5.44 -5.38
N ASN A 210 13.28 -6.69 -5.76
CA ASN A 210 13.34 -7.11 -7.15
C ASN A 210 12.33 -6.36 -8.03
N SER A 211 11.11 -6.11 -7.53
CA SER A 211 10.13 -5.28 -8.25
C SER A 211 10.60 -3.83 -8.42
N LEU A 212 11.17 -3.21 -7.38
CA LEU A 212 11.72 -1.86 -7.43
C LEU A 212 12.87 -1.74 -8.44
N LYS A 213 13.76 -2.74 -8.48
CA LYS A 213 14.78 -2.86 -9.53
C LYS A 213 14.14 -2.97 -10.92
N SER A 214 13.07 -3.76 -11.04
CA SER A 214 12.34 -3.94 -12.29
C SER A 214 11.60 -2.69 -12.78
N PHE A 215 11.32 -1.74 -11.87
CA PHE A 215 10.77 -0.42 -12.16
C PHE A 215 11.85 0.64 -12.39
N SER A 216 13.13 0.25 -12.39
CA SER A 216 14.28 1.16 -12.49
C SER A 216 14.32 2.23 -11.38
N ALA A 217 13.65 1.95 -10.24
CA ALA A 217 13.55 2.85 -9.10
C ALA A 217 14.69 2.68 -8.11
N LEU A 218 15.37 1.53 -8.14
CA LEU A 218 16.41 1.13 -7.20
C LEU A 218 17.47 0.29 -7.92
N GLU A 219 18.73 0.65 -7.76
CA GLU A 219 19.85 -0.26 -8.01
C GLU A 219 20.51 -0.61 -6.69
N PHE A 220 20.77 -1.90 -6.50
CA PHE A 220 21.37 -2.41 -5.29
C PHE A 220 22.34 -3.55 -5.60
N ILE A 221 23.33 -3.69 -4.73
CA ILE A 221 24.28 -4.80 -4.69
C ILE A 221 24.07 -5.53 -3.36
N TYR A 222 24.13 -6.86 -3.38
CA TYR A 222 24.20 -7.64 -2.15
C TYR A 222 25.68 -7.72 -1.73
N GLU A 223 26.04 -6.99 -0.68
CA GLU A 223 27.36 -7.05 -0.03
C GLU A 223 27.12 -7.47 1.42
N ASP A 224 27.88 -8.45 1.94
CA ASP A 224 27.89 -8.86 3.36
C ASP A 224 26.50 -9.10 3.99
N ALA A 225 25.64 -9.85 3.28
CA ALA A 225 24.25 -10.13 3.68
C ALA A 225 23.34 -8.89 3.84
N ALA A 226 23.81 -7.71 3.42
CA ALA A 226 23.05 -6.47 3.38
C ALA A 226 22.72 -6.05 1.94
N VAL A 227 21.65 -5.28 1.79
CA VAL A 227 21.30 -4.62 0.54
C VAL A 227 21.97 -3.26 0.57
N SER A 228 23.06 -3.12 -0.18
CA SER A 228 23.74 -1.84 -0.41
C SER A 228 23.08 -1.15 -1.58
N VAL A 229 22.36 -0.06 -1.30
CA VAL A 229 21.70 0.76 -2.32
C VAL A 229 22.75 1.63 -3.01
N THR A 230 22.93 1.42 -4.32
CA THR A 230 23.90 2.12 -5.16
C THR A 230 23.28 3.38 -5.77
N SER A 231 22.03 3.29 -6.22
CA SER A 231 21.30 4.44 -6.77
C SER A 231 19.81 4.34 -6.43
N MET A 232 19.19 5.51 -6.17
CA MET A 232 17.76 5.66 -5.94
C MET A 232 17.18 6.65 -6.92
N ASN A 233 16.28 6.19 -7.78
CA ASN A 233 15.55 7.05 -8.69
C ASN A 233 14.13 7.32 -8.16
N PRO A 234 13.57 8.52 -8.40
CA PRO A 234 12.14 8.74 -8.13
C PRO A 234 11.32 7.79 -9.00
N ILE A 235 10.26 7.20 -8.44
CA ILE A 235 9.27 6.46 -9.24
C ILE A 235 8.49 7.48 -10.07
N LEU A 236 8.89 7.64 -11.33
CA LEU A 236 8.22 8.54 -12.28
C LEU A 236 6.93 7.90 -12.84
N ARG A 237 6.96 6.58 -13.07
CA ARG A 237 5.85 5.78 -13.61
C ARG A 237 5.85 4.37 -13.00
N LEU A 238 4.69 3.87 -12.59
CA LEU A 238 4.52 2.46 -12.25
C LEU A 238 4.17 1.70 -13.53
N LYS A 239 5.12 0.94 -14.08
CA LYS A 239 4.83 0.08 -15.23
C LYS A 239 3.92 -1.06 -14.79
N SER A 240 2.84 -1.32 -15.55
CA SER A 240 1.97 -2.47 -15.32
C SER A 240 2.77 -3.77 -15.20
N MET A 241 2.68 -4.44 -14.05
CA MET A 241 3.23 -5.79 -13.86
C MET A 241 2.47 -6.83 -14.70
N ALA A 242 1.26 -6.49 -15.17
CA ALA A 242 0.44 -7.38 -16.01
C ALA A 242 1.08 -7.59 -17.38
N GLY A 243 1.74 -6.58 -17.96
CA GLY A 243 2.49 -6.71 -19.22
C GLY A 243 3.65 -7.71 -19.13
N LYS A 244 4.43 -7.67 -18.04
CA LYS A 244 5.50 -8.65 -17.79
C LYS A 244 4.95 -10.05 -17.51
N LEU A 245 3.87 -10.17 -16.74
CA LEU A 245 3.23 -11.46 -16.47
C LEU A 245 2.67 -12.08 -17.75
N THR A 246 1.94 -11.31 -18.55
CA THR A 246 1.42 -11.77 -19.85
C THR A 246 2.53 -12.08 -20.84
N ALA A 247 3.59 -11.28 -20.90
CA ALA A 247 4.76 -11.58 -21.74
C ALA A 247 5.51 -12.84 -21.27
N THR A 248 5.65 -13.05 -19.95
CA THR A 248 6.31 -14.24 -19.38
C THR A 248 5.45 -15.49 -19.58
N LEU A 249 4.13 -15.37 -19.44
CA LEU A 249 3.18 -16.44 -19.76
C LEU A 249 3.26 -16.75 -21.26
N LYS A 250 3.18 -15.74 -22.13
CA LYS A 250 3.34 -15.91 -23.58
C LYS A 250 4.69 -16.52 -23.95
N GLN A 251 5.79 -16.15 -23.29
CA GLN A 251 7.11 -16.76 -23.50
C GLN A 251 7.17 -18.23 -23.05
N LYS A 252 6.48 -18.60 -21.96
CA LYS A 252 6.33 -20.00 -21.57
C LYS A 252 5.52 -20.83 -22.57
N PHE A 253 4.63 -20.20 -23.32
CA PHE A 253 3.87 -20.83 -24.42
C PHE A 253 4.56 -20.69 -25.79
N SER A 254 5.56 -19.82 -25.94
CA SER A 254 6.27 -19.58 -27.22
C SER A 254 7.63 -20.28 -27.30
N GLY A 255 8.08 -20.96 -26.24
CA GLY A 255 9.14 -21.95 -26.37
C GLY A 255 8.63 -23.09 -27.24
N LYS A 256 9.41 -23.51 -28.26
CA LYS A 256 9.13 -24.74 -29.04
C LYS A 256 8.65 -25.81 -28.05
N PRO A 257 7.54 -26.51 -28.32
CA PRO A 257 7.04 -27.50 -27.38
C PRO A 257 8.20 -28.46 -27.13
N LYS A 258 8.73 -28.51 -25.90
CA LYS A 258 9.47 -29.69 -25.47
C LYS A 258 8.49 -30.80 -25.73
N LYS A 259 8.82 -31.72 -26.66
CA LYS A 259 8.01 -32.90 -26.96
C LYS A 259 7.53 -33.42 -25.62
N ALA A 260 6.24 -33.27 -25.36
CA ALA A 260 5.64 -33.92 -24.21
C ALA A 260 6.03 -35.39 -24.32
N PRO A 261 6.36 -36.09 -23.22
CA PRO A 261 6.35 -37.54 -23.29
C PRO A 261 5.00 -37.90 -23.88
N VAL A 262 5.01 -38.68 -24.96
CA VAL A 262 3.82 -39.06 -25.71
C VAL A 262 2.84 -39.65 -24.70
N LEU A 263 1.90 -38.83 -24.24
CA LEU A 263 0.69 -39.30 -23.62
C LEU A 263 -0.02 -39.96 -24.79
N GLN A 264 0.06 -41.29 -24.85
CA GLN A 264 -0.77 -42.09 -25.73
C GLN A 264 -2.17 -41.49 -25.69
N GLU A 265 -2.65 -41.08 -26.86
CA GLU A 265 -4.03 -40.66 -27.05
C GLU A 265 -4.92 -41.80 -26.56
N ARG A 266 -5.36 -41.71 -25.32
CA ARG A 266 -6.53 -42.46 -24.88
C ARG A 266 -7.68 -41.79 -25.60
N THR A 267 -8.08 -42.44 -26.69
CA THR A 267 -9.37 -42.26 -27.34
C THR A 267 -10.41 -41.97 -26.27
N ALA A 268 -11.11 -40.85 -26.44
CA ALA A 268 -12.21 -40.46 -25.59
C ALA A 268 -13.30 -41.54 -25.66
N LYS A 269 -13.17 -42.57 -24.83
CA LYS A 269 -14.27 -43.47 -24.51
C LYS A 269 -15.26 -42.61 -23.74
N SER A 270 -16.34 -42.27 -24.42
CA SER A 270 -17.56 -41.76 -23.82
C SER A 270 -17.97 -42.69 -22.67
N ASN A 271 -17.70 -42.30 -21.44
CA ASN A 271 -18.36 -42.88 -20.28
C ASN A 271 -19.22 -41.79 -19.64
N PRO A 272 -20.49 -42.09 -19.35
CA PRO A 272 -21.47 -41.10 -18.98
C PRO A 272 -21.23 -40.63 -17.54
N ARG A 273 -21.28 -39.31 -17.34
CA ARG A 273 -21.49 -38.59 -16.07
C ARG A 273 -21.12 -39.37 -14.80
N LEU A 274 -19.85 -39.30 -14.39
CA LEU A 274 -19.44 -39.70 -13.04
C LEU A 274 -20.19 -38.85 -12.02
N THR A 275 -20.91 -39.50 -11.11
CA THR A 275 -21.57 -38.81 -10.01
C THR A 275 -20.51 -38.20 -9.07
N PRO A 276 -20.83 -37.13 -8.30
CA PRO A 276 -19.86 -36.48 -7.42
C PRO A 276 -19.17 -37.44 -6.43
N ALA A 277 -19.86 -38.51 -6.02
CA ALA A 277 -19.33 -39.54 -5.15
C ALA A 277 -18.21 -40.37 -5.82
N GLU A 278 -18.37 -40.73 -7.10
CA GLU A 278 -17.38 -41.52 -7.83
C GLU A 278 -16.14 -40.68 -8.20
N ALA A 279 -16.33 -39.39 -8.48
CA ALA A 279 -15.22 -38.45 -8.68
C ALA A 279 -14.40 -38.26 -7.39
N ALA A 280 -15.06 -38.22 -6.23
CA ALA A 280 -14.40 -38.14 -4.94
C ALA A 280 -13.63 -39.43 -4.59
N ALA A 281 -14.17 -40.60 -4.92
CA ALA A 281 -13.49 -41.88 -4.74
C ALA A 281 -12.22 -41.97 -5.61
N TYR A 282 -12.31 -41.57 -6.88
CA TYR A 282 -11.17 -41.53 -7.80
C TYR A 282 -10.06 -40.59 -7.31
N LEU A 283 -10.40 -39.40 -6.80
CA LEU A 283 -9.43 -38.46 -6.25
C LEU A 283 -8.72 -39.01 -5.01
N ARG A 284 -9.43 -39.71 -4.12
CA ARG A 284 -8.81 -40.36 -2.95
C ARG A 284 -7.86 -41.48 -3.36
N GLU A 285 -8.20 -42.23 -4.39
CA GLU A 285 -7.36 -43.32 -4.88
C GLU A 285 -6.11 -42.79 -5.59
N TYR A 286 -6.23 -41.68 -6.34
CA TYR A 286 -5.09 -40.99 -6.95
C TYR A 286 -4.12 -40.45 -5.91
N GLN A 287 -4.63 -39.85 -4.82
CA GLN A 287 -3.81 -39.35 -3.70
C GLN A 287 -3.07 -40.45 -2.93
N ARG A 288 -3.52 -41.70 -2.99
CA ARG A 288 -2.78 -42.83 -2.39
C ARG A 288 -1.64 -43.36 -3.26
N ARG A 289 -1.64 -43.03 -4.55
CA ARG A 289 -0.62 -43.50 -5.51
C ARG A 289 0.54 -42.51 -5.69
N THR A 290 0.45 -41.32 -5.08
CA THR A 290 1.48 -40.28 -5.00
C THR A 290 2.00 -40.17 -3.58
#